data_AF-A0A920LV30-F1
#
_entry.id   AF-A0A920LV30-F1
#
_cell.length_a   1.000
_cell.length_b   1.000
_cell.length_c   1.000
_cell.angle_alpha   90.00
_cell.angle_beta   90.00
_cell.angle_gamma   90.00
#
_symmetry.space_group_name_H-M   'P 1'
#
loop_
_entity.id
_entity.type
_entity.pdbx_description
1 polymer ?
#
loop_
_entity_poly.entity_id
_entity_poly.type
_entity_poly.pdbx_seq_one_letter_code
_entity_poly.pdbx_strand_id
1 'polypeptide(L)'
;MKTQHLSPPAEREDRHNRQVSCHGYARKDGLLDIEGELIDTKAYDFPSSTHGIITSGTPVHHMQVRITIDFEMVIQHAEAVTVNGPYAVCPKGAENITGLIGLKNRAWLEAKSSGCHRRAKGLYSYY
;
A
#
# COMPACT_ATOMS: atom_id res chain seq x y z
N MET A 1 -5.68 24.74 -18.60
CA MET A 1 -4.78 23.93 -17.76
C MET A 1 -3.63 23.44 -18.64
N LYS A 2 -2.36 23.55 -18.19
CA LYS A 2 -1.23 22.93 -18.89
C LYS A 2 -1.16 21.47 -18.45
N THR A 3 -1.34 20.52 -19.38
CA THR A 3 -1.13 19.11 -19.10
C THR A 3 0.37 18.87 -18.98
N GLN A 4 0.82 18.41 -17.81
CA GLN A 4 2.21 18.00 -17.62
C GLN A 4 2.36 16.55 -18.11
N HIS A 5 3.37 16.30 -18.94
CA HIS A 5 3.75 14.98 -19.39
C HIS A 5 5.24 14.77 -19.13
N LEU A 6 5.64 13.52 -18.95
CA LEU A 6 7.05 13.13 -18.86
C LEU A 6 7.76 13.42 -20.19
N SER A 7 9.08 13.62 -20.14
CA SER A 7 9.90 13.67 -21.36
C SER A 7 9.87 12.34 -22.11
N PRO A 8 10.17 12.32 -23.43
CA PRO A 8 10.29 11.08 -24.17
C PRO A 8 11.29 10.12 -23.50
N PRO A 9 10.94 8.83 -23.34
CA PRO A 9 11.85 7.86 -22.75
C PRO A 9 12.90 7.39 -23.76
N ALA A 10 14.01 6.84 -23.26
CA ALA A 10 14.89 6.00 -24.06
C ALA A 10 14.19 4.67 -24.42
N GLU A 11 14.73 3.97 -25.42
CA GLU A 11 14.28 2.61 -25.78
C GLU A 11 14.38 1.68 -24.58
N ARG A 12 13.32 0.89 -24.36
CA ARG A 12 13.18 0.00 -23.20
C ARG A 12 12.13 -1.08 -23.46
N GLU A 13 12.22 -2.15 -22.69
CA GLU A 13 11.24 -3.23 -22.68
C GLU A 13 10.43 -3.20 -21.38
N ASP A 14 9.16 -3.61 -21.44
CA ASP A 14 8.41 -3.88 -20.22
C ASP A 14 8.96 -5.17 -19.57
N ARG A 15 9.28 -5.08 -18.28
CA ARG A 15 9.86 -6.18 -17.51
C ARG A 15 9.09 -6.46 -16.23
N HIS A 16 8.45 -5.45 -15.64
CA HIS A 16 7.82 -5.56 -14.35
C HIS A 16 6.81 -4.44 -14.16
N ASN A 17 5.61 -4.81 -13.74
CA ASN A 17 4.56 -3.87 -13.40
C ASN A 17 4.19 -4.06 -11.93
N ARG A 18 4.41 -3.02 -11.13
CA ARG A 18 3.94 -2.95 -9.74
C ARG A 18 2.82 -1.95 -9.66
N GLN A 19 1.65 -2.40 -9.23
CA GLN A 19 0.51 -1.57 -8.92
C GLN A 19 0.32 -1.54 -7.41
N VAL A 20 0.19 -0.35 -6.86
CA VAL A 20 -0.14 -0.14 -5.46
C VAL A 20 -1.36 0.77 -5.40
N SER A 21 -2.44 0.27 -4.83
CA SER A 21 -3.65 1.05 -4.55
C SER A 21 -3.81 1.19 -3.04
N CYS A 22 -4.27 2.36 -2.60
CA CYS A 22 -4.60 2.61 -1.20
C CYS A 22 -5.94 3.32 -1.12
N HIS A 23 -6.82 2.83 -0.25
CA HIS A 23 -8.14 3.39 0.01
C HIS A 23 -8.24 3.79 1.48
N GLY A 24 -8.64 5.04 1.73
CA GLY A 24 -8.83 5.56 3.08
C GLY A 24 -10.31 5.61 3.45
N TYR A 25 -10.64 5.11 4.65
CA TYR A 25 -12.01 5.05 5.16
C TYR A 25 -12.09 5.72 6.52
N ALA A 26 -13.04 6.65 6.70
CA ALA A 26 -13.36 7.18 8.01
C ALA A 26 -14.32 6.23 8.74
N ARG A 27 -13.97 5.83 9.96
CA ARG A 27 -14.77 4.95 10.79
C ARG A 27 -15.70 5.75 11.70
N LYS A 28 -16.81 5.10 12.10
CA LYS A 28 -17.80 5.70 13.03
C LYS A 28 -17.25 5.91 14.45
N ASP A 29 -16.21 5.18 14.82
CA ASP A 29 -15.51 5.32 16.12
C ASP A 29 -14.45 6.43 16.12
N GLY A 30 -14.32 7.19 15.03
CA GLY A 30 -13.36 8.29 14.93
C GLY A 30 -11.94 7.85 14.56
N LEU A 31 -11.73 6.60 14.15
CA LEU A 31 -10.47 6.14 13.57
C LEU A 31 -10.50 6.19 12.04
N LEU A 32 -9.35 5.95 11.40
CA LEU A 32 -9.24 5.81 9.96
C LEU A 32 -8.70 4.42 9.62
N ASP A 33 -9.34 3.73 8.69
CA ASP A 33 -8.74 2.56 8.05
C ASP A 33 -8.05 2.98 6.75
N ILE A 34 -6.89 2.40 6.49
CA ILE A 34 -6.21 2.46 5.20
C ILE A 34 -6.05 1.02 4.72
N GLU A 35 -6.69 0.72 3.59
CA GLU A 35 -6.55 -0.56 2.91
C GLU A 35 -5.61 -0.39 1.73
N GLY A 36 -4.51 -1.14 1.73
CA GLY A 36 -3.52 -1.16 0.65
C GLY A 36 -3.54 -2.50 -0.08
N GLU A 37 -3.44 -2.47 -1.39
CA GLU A 37 -3.21 -3.65 -2.22
C GLU A 37 -1.98 -3.43 -3.10
N LEU A 38 -1.11 -4.44 -3.14
CA LEU A 38 0.06 -4.49 -4.01
C LEU A 38 -0.07 -5.69 -4.93
N ILE A 39 0.00 -5.44 -6.23
CA ILE A 39 0.05 -6.45 -7.28
C ILE A 39 1.29 -6.23 -8.14
N ASP A 40 2.13 -7.25 -8.20
CA ASP A 40 3.31 -7.29 -9.06
C ASP A 40 3.10 -8.29 -10.18
N THR A 41 3.33 -7.90 -11.44
CA THR A 41 3.36 -8.82 -12.59
C THR A 41 4.65 -8.64 -13.38
N LYS A 42 4.94 -9.57 -14.29
CA LYS A 42 6.04 -9.47 -15.26
C LYS A 42 5.48 -9.68 -16.66
N ALA A 43 6.07 -9.01 -17.64
CA ALA A 43 5.67 -9.11 -19.05
C ALA A 43 6.28 -10.30 -19.80
N TYR A 44 6.99 -11.20 -19.10
CA TYR A 44 7.63 -12.38 -19.67
C TYR A 44 7.48 -13.59 -18.75
N ASP A 45 7.55 -14.77 -19.33
CA ASP A 45 7.56 -16.05 -18.61
C ASP A 45 8.89 -16.24 -17.91
N PHE A 46 8.87 -16.72 -16.66
CA PHE A 46 10.11 -16.94 -15.91
C PHE A 46 10.02 -18.16 -14.99
N PRO A 47 11.14 -18.87 -14.78
CA PRO A 47 11.18 -19.98 -13.85
C PRO A 47 11.10 -19.51 -12.41
N SER A 48 10.31 -20.22 -11.62
CA SER A 48 10.20 -20.13 -10.17
C SER A 48 10.63 -21.46 -9.56
N SER A 49 11.48 -21.40 -8.55
CA SER A 49 11.93 -22.58 -7.80
C SER A 49 10.80 -23.29 -7.06
N THR A 50 9.64 -22.66 -6.89
CA THR A 50 8.50 -23.19 -6.12
C THR A 50 7.23 -23.38 -6.94
N HIS A 51 7.10 -22.71 -8.09
CA HIS A 51 5.87 -22.66 -8.89
C HIS A 51 6.06 -23.12 -10.35
N GLY A 52 7.23 -23.67 -10.72
CA GLY A 52 7.52 -24.02 -12.10
C GLY A 52 7.67 -22.77 -12.97
N ILE A 53 7.08 -22.74 -14.16
CA ILE A 53 7.07 -21.53 -15.00
C ILE A 53 5.92 -20.63 -14.57
N ILE A 54 6.23 -19.40 -14.18
CA ILE A 54 5.23 -18.34 -13.99
C ILE A 54 5.05 -17.65 -15.34
N THR A 55 3.84 -17.67 -15.86
CA THR A 55 3.51 -17.05 -17.15
C THR A 55 3.40 -15.54 -17.04
N SER A 56 3.69 -14.85 -18.15
CA SER A 56 3.53 -13.42 -18.30
C SER A 56 2.14 -12.94 -17.85
N GLY A 57 2.10 -11.82 -17.14
CA GLY A 57 0.88 -11.23 -16.58
C GLY A 57 0.40 -11.85 -15.26
N THR A 58 0.91 -13.02 -14.86
CA THR A 58 0.53 -13.65 -13.59
C THR A 58 1.03 -12.82 -12.40
N PRO A 59 0.19 -12.54 -11.39
CA PRO A 59 0.63 -11.90 -10.16
C PRO A 59 1.74 -12.71 -9.49
N VAL A 60 2.92 -12.10 -9.39
CA VAL A 60 4.07 -12.64 -8.66
C VAL A 60 3.90 -12.33 -7.18
N HIS A 61 3.54 -11.09 -6.84
CA HIS A 61 3.08 -10.71 -5.51
C HIS A 61 1.65 -10.21 -5.62
N HIS A 62 0.79 -10.70 -4.74
CA HIS A 62 -0.53 -10.13 -4.49
C HIS A 62 -0.72 -10.09 -2.98
N MET A 63 -0.63 -8.88 -2.42
CA MET A 63 -0.64 -8.66 -0.99
C MET A 63 -1.69 -7.60 -0.66
N GLN A 64 -2.39 -7.79 0.44
CA GLN A 64 -3.33 -6.83 0.97
C GLN A 64 -2.97 -6.52 2.42
N VAL A 65 -3.15 -5.26 2.82
CA VAL A 65 -2.91 -4.77 4.18
C VAL A 65 -4.06 -3.87 4.59
N ARG A 66 -4.49 -3.97 5.84
CA ARG A 66 -5.34 -2.96 6.48
C ARG A 66 -4.66 -2.46 7.73
N ILE A 67 -4.52 -1.14 7.84
CA ILE A 67 -4.09 -0.49 9.08
C ILE A 67 -5.19 0.44 9.57
N THR A 68 -5.43 0.43 10.87
CA THR A 68 -6.28 1.40 11.55
C THR A 68 -5.40 2.39 12.27
N ILE A 69 -5.60 3.69 12.04
CA ILE A 69 -4.85 4.77 12.69
C ILE A 69 -5.77 5.73 13.42
N ASP A 70 -5.28 6.31 14.51
CA ASP A 70 -5.92 7.46 15.13
C ASP A 70 -5.44 8.79 14.53
N PHE A 71 -6.01 9.90 14.98
CA PHE A 71 -5.62 11.24 14.53
C PHE A 71 -4.25 11.71 15.04
N GLU A 72 -3.64 10.99 15.98
CA GLU A 72 -2.26 11.16 16.38
C GLU A 72 -1.28 10.37 15.50
N MET A 73 -1.78 9.66 14.49
CA MET A 73 -1.00 8.79 13.59
C MET A 73 -0.38 7.59 14.32
N VAL A 74 -1.01 7.12 15.39
CA VAL A 74 -0.67 5.85 16.04
C VAL A 74 -1.46 4.72 15.39
N ILE A 75 -0.79 3.63 15.07
CA ILE A 75 -1.42 2.42 14.52
C ILE A 75 -2.13 1.69 15.66
N GLN A 76 -3.45 1.62 15.57
CA GLN A 76 -4.32 0.97 16.55
C GLN A 76 -4.55 -0.50 16.21
N HIS A 77 -4.59 -0.82 14.91
CA HIS A 77 -4.73 -2.20 14.42
C HIS A 77 -3.98 -2.35 13.10
N ALA A 78 -3.49 -3.56 12.84
CA ALA A 78 -2.80 -3.88 11.60
C ALA A 78 -3.01 -5.36 11.26
N GLU A 79 -3.43 -5.63 10.03
CA GLU A 79 -3.56 -6.97 9.47
C GLU A 79 -3.06 -6.98 8.03
N ALA A 80 -2.61 -8.14 7.56
CA ALA A 80 -2.25 -8.33 6.17
C ALA A 80 -2.50 -9.77 5.74
N VAL A 81 -2.62 -9.96 4.43
CA VAL A 81 -2.69 -11.26 3.80
C VAL A 81 -1.79 -11.27 2.57
N THR A 82 -1.14 -12.41 2.33
CA THR A 82 -0.46 -12.69 1.05
C THR A 82 -1.38 -13.61 0.26
N VAL A 83 -2.08 -13.05 -0.74
CA VAL A 83 -2.97 -13.80 -1.63
C VAL A 83 -2.16 -14.64 -2.61
N ASN A 84 -1.07 -14.06 -3.14
CA ASN A 84 -0.09 -14.78 -3.94
C ASN A 84 1.33 -14.29 -3.63
N GLY A 85 2.29 -15.20 -3.60
CA GLY A 85 3.68 -14.88 -3.33
C GLY A 85 4.63 -15.82 -4.08
N PRO A 86 5.79 -15.33 -4.54
CA PRO A 86 6.68 -16.14 -5.37
C PRO A 86 7.43 -17.22 -4.60
N TYR A 87 7.42 -17.17 -3.27
CA TYR A 87 8.15 -18.09 -2.39
C TYR A 87 7.26 -18.58 -1.25
N ALA A 88 7.53 -19.80 -0.77
CA ALA A 88 6.82 -20.40 0.35
C ALA A 88 6.93 -19.59 1.67
N VAL A 89 7.95 -18.73 1.80
CA VAL A 89 8.15 -17.88 2.97
C VAL A 89 7.29 -16.61 2.95
N CYS A 90 6.73 -16.23 1.80
CA CYS A 90 6.02 -14.95 1.63
C CYS A 90 4.86 -14.71 2.61
N PRO A 91 4.05 -15.72 3.01
CA PRO A 91 3.03 -15.52 4.03
C PRO A 91 3.55 -14.97 5.36
N LYS A 92 4.80 -15.26 5.75
CA LYS A 92 5.40 -14.74 6.99
C LYS A 92 5.52 -13.20 7.00
N GLY A 93 5.60 -12.57 5.83
CA GLY A 93 5.61 -11.12 5.73
C GLY A 93 4.33 -10.50 6.28
N ALA A 94 3.18 -11.16 6.07
CA ALA A 94 1.89 -10.72 6.58
C ALA A 94 1.78 -10.86 8.11
N GLU A 95 2.37 -11.91 8.70
CA GLU A 95 2.38 -12.13 10.16
C GLU A 95 3.06 -10.97 10.91
N ASN A 96 4.13 -10.42 10.33
CA ASN A 96 4.92 -9.35 10.94
C ASN A 96 4.20 -7.99 11.00
N ILE A 97 3.11 -7.82 10.24
CA ILE A 97 2.38 -6.55 10.17
C ILE A 97 1.73 -6.18 11.51
N THR A 98 1.38 -7.16 12.33
CA THR A 98 0.89 -6.92 13.70
C THR A 98 1.91 -6.20 14.58
N GLY A 99 3.21 -6.34 14.30
CA GLY A 99 4.29 -5.62 14.98
C GLY A 99 4.28 -4.10 14.74
N LEU A 100 3.44 -3.61 13.82
CA LEU A 100 3.23 -2.18 13.61
C LEU A 100 2.30 -1.55 14.64
N ILE A 101 1.51 -2.35 15.36
CA ILE A 101 0.55 -1.84 16.36
C ILE A 101 1.31 -1.08 17.46
N GLY A 102 0.84 0.12 17.78
CA GLY A 102 1.47 1.04 18.72
C GLY A 102 2.60 1.88 18.14
N LEU A 103 3.08 1.60 16.92
CA LEU A 103 4.03 2.49 16.25
C LEU A 103 3.35 3.80 15.85
N LYS A 104 4.09 4.90 16.02
CA LYS A 104 3.66 6.26 15.69
C LYS A 104 4.57 6.81 14.61
N ASN A 105 4.02 7.22 13.46
CA ASN A 105 4.84 7.76 12.38
C ASN A 105 5.10 9.26 12.60
N ARG A 106 6.24 9.60 13.23
CA ARG A 106 6.63 10.99 13.54
C ARG A 106 6.87 11.86 12.29
N ALA A 107 7.24 11.28 11.15
CA ALA A 107 7.61 12.04 9.95
C ALA A 107 6.43 12.77 9.29
N TRP A 108 5.19 12.28 9.43
CA TRP A 108 4.01 12.95 8.88
C TRP A 108 3.61 14.21 9.66
N LEU A 109 4.05 14.33 10.92
CA LEU A 109 3.76 15.48 11.76
C LEU A 109 4.63 16.68 11.42
N GLU A 110 5.88 16.47 10.97
CA GLU A 110 6.76 17.55 10.54
C GLU A 110 6.26 18.23 9.25
N ALA A 111 5.55 17.49 8.39
CA ALA A 111 4.79 18.06 7.27
C ALA A 111 3.52 18.82 7.72
N LYS A 112 2.97 18.56 8.92
CA LYS A 112 1.84 19.31 9.49
C LYS A 112 2.25 20.68 10.06
N SER A 113 3.52 20.88 10.44
CA SER A 113 4.02 22.22 10.83
C SER A 113 4.05 23.21 9.66
N SER A 114 4.03 22.72 8.41
CA SER A 114 3.74 23.52 7.22
C SER A 114 2.25 23.52 6.87
N GLY A 115 1.42 24.16 7.71
CA GLY A 115 0.26 24.92 7.25
C GLY A 115 -1.06 24.22 6.85
N CYS A 116 -1.30 22.92 7.09
CA CYS A 116 -2.52 22.24 6.59
C CYS A 116 -3.58 21.83 7.65
N HIS A 117 -3.40 22.15 8.94
CA HIS A 117 -4.21 21.48 9.99
C HIS A 117 -5.45 22.22 10.55
N ARG A 118 -5.87 23.37 10.01
CA ARG A 118 -7.05 24.08 10.54
C ARG A 118 -8.41 23.65 9.99
N ARG A 119 -8.51 22.65 9.09
CA ARG A 119 -9.80 22.29 8.44
C ARG A 119 -10.33 20.87 8.69
N ALA A 120 -9.57 19.94 9.29
CA ALA A 120 -10.01 18.54 9.37
C ALA A 120 -11.00 18.23 10.50
N LYS A 121 -11.07 19.02 11.58
CA LYS A 121 -12.04 18.77 12.68
C LYS A 121 -13.50 19.11 12.34
N GLY A 122 -13.76 19.76 11.20
CA GLY A 122 -15.11 20.18 10.78
C GLY A 122 -15.62 19.52 9.49
N LEU A 123 -14.86 18.62 8.85
CA LEU A 123 -15.18 18.12 7.51
C LEU A 123 -15.85 16.72 7.49
N TYR A 124 -15.95 16.03 8.63
CA TYR A 124 -16.63 14.73 8.72
C TYR A 124 -18.01 14.80 9.40
N SER A 125 -18.59 16.01 9.53
CA SER A 125 -19.97 16.21 10.02
C SER A 125 -20.99 16.41 8.88
N TYR A 126 -20.59 16.15 7.63
CA TYR A 126 -21.47 16.21 6.46
C TYR A 126 -21.49 14.87 5.73
N TYR A 127 -21.96 13.83 6.42
CA TYR A 127 -22.71 12.71 5.87
C TYR A 127 -23.68 12.21 6.95
#